data_AF-A0A9E3Q718-F1
#
_entry.id   AF-A0A9E3Q718-F1
#
_cell.length_a   1.000
_cell.length_b   1.000
_cell.length_c   1.000
_cell.angle_alpha   90.00
_cell.angle_beta   90.00
_cell.angle_gamma   90.00
#
_symmetry.space_group_name_H-M   'P 1'
#
loop_
_entity.id
_entity.type
_entity.pdbx_description
1 polymer ?
#
loop_
_entity_poly.entity_id
_entity_poly.type
_entity_poly.pdbx_seq_one_letter_code
_entity_poly.pdbx_strand_id
1 'polypeptide(L)'
;MKHRLCLLSMLAALAAPSASAAEPFRQVITSVARGIRTEHWTMTHRDLGAPTPWSVRKLTLRGGRQDGVEVIVVDNGALTFTVVPTRGMGILEATAGDVRLGWESPVREVVHPQYINLEQRGGLGWLEGFNEWMVRCGVEWAGHPGRDEFVDNTGARAEMQLTLHGRIANIPASEVEVLVDTAPPYRIRVRGRVDERMFHGPKLELWTEIATDPGIPSLRVEDTLTNRGAHDQEYQMIYHCNFGAPLLEKGARFSGAVRRVTPFNAHAAKAVEGYAEYAGPTRGFVEEVYCLDPAADATGRSLVMLQNARGDRGVAMAFSVEALPHFTLWKNTAAVEEGYVTGIEPGTSYPYNRRIERLSGRVPRLKAGQSRTLGFDLTVLLSRDDVARASGEVRRIQGGREPVIEREPFRLP
;
A
#
# COMPACT_ATOMS: atom_id res chain seq x y z
N MET A 1 15.11 59.24 -20.47
CA MET A 1 15.16 58.24 -21.56
C MET A 1 16.58 57.71 -21.73
N LYS A 2 16.90 56.57 -21.14
CA LYS A 2 18.16 55.84 -21.36
C LYS A 2 17.80 54.34 -21.36
N HIS A 3 17.72 53.73 -22.54
CA HIS A 3 17.54 52.29 -22.68
C HIS A 3 18.89 51.60 -22.48
N ARG A 4 18.97 50.70 -21.48
CA ARG A 4 20.05 49.73 -21.34
C ARG A 4 19.62 48.45 -22.07
N LEU A 5 20.47 48.00 -22.98
CA LEU A 5 20.39 46.75 -23.71
C LEU A 5 20.69 45.59 -22.75
N CYS A 6 19.73 44.69 -22.51
CA CYS A 6 19.96 43.44 -21.79
C CYS A 6 20.28 42.34 -22.80
N LEU A 7 21.48 41.76 -22.72
CA LEU A 7 21.84 40.54 -23.44
C LEU A 7 21.05 39.36 -22.85
N LEU A 8 20.26 38.68 -23.69
CA LEU A 8 19.74 37.34 -23.41
C LEU A 8 20.89 36.33 -23.56
N SER A 9 21.27 35.67 -22.47
CA SER A 9 22.05 34.43 -22.50
C SER A 9 21.09 33.24 -22.57
N MET A 10 20.83 32.74 -23.78
CA MET A 10 20.23 31.41 -23.99
C MET A 10 21.25 30.34 -23.60
N LEU A 11 21.04 29.64 -22.48
CA LEU A 11 21.68 28.34 -22.25
C LEU A 11 20.93 27.31 -23.10
N ALA A 12 21.54 26.89 -24.20
CA ALA A 12 21.14 25.70 -24.92
C ALA A 12 21.44 24.47 -24.04
N ALA A 13 20.39 23.82 -23.54
CA ALA A 13 20.52 22.50 -22.92
C ALA A 13 20.87 21.50 -24.02
N LEU A 14 22.14 21.09 -24.08
CA LEU A 14 22.58 19.92 -24.82
C LEU A 14 21.87 18.70 -24.23
N ALA A 15 20.87 18.18 -24.94
CA ALA A 15 20.29 16.88 -24.65
C ALA A 15 21.39 15.83 -24.85
N ALA A 16 21.91 15.29 -23.75
CA ALA A 16 22.77 14.12 -23.79
C ALA A 16 21.95 12.94 -24.37
N PRO A 17 22.51 12.14 -25.28
CA PRO A 17 21.83 10.95 -25.78
C PRO A 17 21.57 10.01 -24.60
N SER A 18 20.30 9.64 -24.42
CA SER A 18 19.89 8.61 -23.47
C SER A 18 20.63 7.32 -23.78
N ALA A 19 21.63 6.98 -22.96
CA ALA A 19 22.22 5.65 -22.99
C ALA A 19 21.07 4.64 -22.83
N SER A 20 20.90 3.76 -23.82
CA SER A 20 19.99 2.63 -23.68
C SER A 20 20.43 1.86 -22.44
N ALA A 21 19.64 1.93 -21.37
CA ALA A 21 19.91 1.13 -20.18
C ALA A 21 19.98 -0.34 -20.62
N ALA A 22 21.04 -1.05 -20.21
CA ALA A 22 21.15 -2.47 -20.48
C ALA A 22 19.89 -3.18 -19.95
N GLU A 23 19.40 -4.17 -20.68
CA GLU A 23 18.23 -4.91 -20.22
C GLU A 23 18.49 -5.52 -18.83
N PRO A 24 17.53 -5.43 -17.91
CA PRO A 24 17.68 -6.04 -16.60
C PRO A 24 17.72 -7.55 -16.74
N PHE A 25 18.44 -8.21 -15.84
CA PHE A 25 18.26 -9.64 -15.61
C PHE A 25 16.78 -9.89 -15.29
N ARG A 26 16.19 -10.93 -15.87
CA ARG A 26 14.77 -11.29 -15.65
C ARG A 26 14.66 -12.78 -15.40
N GLN A 27 14.13 -13.14 -14.23
CA GLN A 27 13.66 -14.49 -13.93
C GLN A 27 12.14 -14.48 -13.80
N VAL A 28 11.47 -15.37 -14.52
CA VAL A 28 10.06 -15.64 -14.27
C VAL A 28 9.93 -16.86 -13.38
N ILE A 29 9.22 -16.70 -12.27
CA ILE A 29 9.11 -17.69 -11.19
C ILE A 29 7.74 -18.39 -11.25
N THR A 30 6.70 -17.66 -11.65
CA THR A 30 5.35 -18.20 -11.86
C THR A 30 4.84 -17.69 -13.20
N SER A 31 4.28 -18.56 -14.03
CA SER A 31 3.62 -18.18 -15.29
C SER A 31 2.55 -19.19 -15.65
N VAL A 32 1.29 -18.79 -15.51
CA VAL A 32 0.15 -19.62 -15.93
C VAL A 32 0.20 -19.87 -17.44
N ALA A 33 0.55 -18.86 -18.24
CA ALA A 33 0.58 -18.98 -19.70
C ALA A 33 1.62 -19.99 -20.20
N ARG A 34 2.70 -20.21 -19.44
CA ARG A 34 3.80 -21.12 -19.80
C ARG A 34 3.86 -22.38 -18.93
N GLY A 35 2.90 -22.57 -18.02
CA GLY A 35 2.89 -23.70 -17.09
C GLY A 35 4.10 -23.73 -16.14
N ILE A 36 4.66 -22.58 -15.78
CA ILE A 36 5.82 -22.47 -14.89
C ILE A 36 5.36 -22.20 -13.46
N ARG A 37 5.85 -23.00 -12.52
CA ARG A 37 5.79 -22.73 -11.08
C ARG A 37 7.05 -23.24 -10.41
N THR A 38 7.95 -22.32 -10.06
CA THR A 38 9.20 -22.67 -9.39
C THR A 38 9.00 -22.72 -7.87
N GLU A 39 9.14 -23.90 -7.28
CA GLU A 39 8.99 -24.11 -5.83
C GLU A 39 10.09 -23.40 -5.01
N HIS A 40 11.33 -23.47 -5.49
CA HIS A 40 12.49 -22.87 -4.84
C HIS A 40 13.38 -22.19 -5.88
N TRP A 41 13.77 -20.94 -5.60
CA TRP A 41 14.70 -20.19 -6.43
C TRP A 41 15.49 -19.21 -5.57
N THR A 42 16.74 -18.94 -5.94
CA THR A 42 17.59 -17.97 -5.25
C THR A 42 18.50 -17.25 -6.23
N MET A 43 18.71 -15.96 -6.01
CA MET A 43 19.68 -15.13 -6.69
C MET A 43 20.32 -14.18 -5.68
N THR A 44 21.57 -13.80 -5.90
CA THR A 44 22.36 -12.95 -5.04
C THR A 44 23.17 -11.94 -5.85
N HIS A 45 23.70 -10.92 -5.16
CA HIS A 45 24.66 -9.97 -5.73
C HIS A 45 25.82 -10.61 -6.50
N ARG A 46 26.26 -11.81 -6.11
CA ARG A 46 27.38 -12.52 -6.75
C ARG A 46 27.06 -12.95 -8.18
N ASP A 47 25.80 -13.23 -8.47
CA ASP A 47 25.35 -13.67 -9.80
C ASP A 47 25.48 -12.56 -10.85
N LEU A 48 25.49 -11.28 -10.42
CA LEU A 48 25.72 -10.11 -11.27
C LEU A 48 27.05 -9.39 -10.99
N GLY A 49 27.89 -9.93 -10.10
CA GLY A 49 29.11 -9.24 -9.66
C GLY A 49 28.86 -7.87 -9.00
N ALA A 50 27.68 -7.67 -8.41
CA ALA A 50 27.33 -6.41 -7.74
C ALA A 50 28.10 -6.27 -6.40
N PRO A 51 28.59 -5.06 -6.05
CA PRO A 51 29.45 -4.88 -4.88
C PRO A 51 28.68 -4.90 -3.54
N THR A 52 27.43 -4.44 -3.54
CA THR A 52 26.59 -4.41 -2.33
C THR A 52 25.92 -5.78 -2.14
N PRO A 53 26.05 -6.43 -0.97
CA PRO A 53 25.36 -7.70 -0.72
C PRO A 53 23.84 -7.55 -0.76
N TRP A 54 23.20 -8.38 -1.56
CA TRP A 54 21.75 -8.57 -1.60
C TRP A 54 21.40 -10.01 -2.00
N SER A 55 20.17 -10.44 -1.72
CA SER A 55 19.60 -11.72 -2.14
C SER A 55 18.10 -11.65 -2.40
N VAL A 56 17.61 -12.51 -3.29
CA VAL A 56 16.19 -12.77 -3.52
C VAL A 56 15.96 -14.27 -3.44
N ARG A 57 14.99 -14.72 -2.64
CA ARG A 57 14.70 -16.14 -2.43
C ARG A 57 13.20 -16.42 -2.49
N LYS A 58 12.80 -17.39 -3.31
CA LYS A 58 11.44 -17.93 -3.40
C LYS A 58 11.34 -19.24 -2.61
N LEU A 59 10.26 -19.39 -1.85
CA LEU A 59 9.94 -20.59 -1.05
C LEU A 59 8.45 -20.89 -1.10
N THR A 60 8.08 -22.14 -0.87
CA THR A 60 6.69 -22.55 -0.57
C THR A 60 6.59 -22.97 0.89
N LEU A 61 5.67 -22.35 1.64
CA LEU A 61 5.31 -22.67 3.01
C LEU A 61 4.53 -23.99 3.10
N ARG A 62 4.61 -24.65 4.26
CA ARG A 62 4.01 -25.96 4.51
C ARG A 62 3.31 -26.01 5.87
N GLY A 63 2.30 -26.89 5.96
CA GLY A 63 1.56 -27.20 7.19
C GLY A 63 0.41 -26.24 7.50
N GLY A 64 -0.59 -26.73 8.23
CA GLY A 64 -1.76 -25.92 8.64
C GLY A 64 -2.50 -25.29 7.46
N ARG A 65 -3.09 -24.11 7.66
CA ARG A 65 -3.77 -23.37 6.56
C ARG A 65 -2.81 -22.57 5.67
N GLN A 66 -1.51 -22.57 5.94
CA GLN A 66 -0.50 -21.93 5.07
C GLN A 66 0.10 -22.88 4.04
N ASP A 67 -0.30 -24.15 4.04
CA ASP A 67 0.24 -25.13 3.10
C ASP A 67 0.04 -24.68 1.65
N GLY A 68 1.14 -24.66 0.89
CA GLY A 68 1.15 -24.26 -0.51
C GLY A 68 1.31 -22.75 -0.76
N VAL A 69 1.32 -21.91 0.27
CA VAL A 69 1.56 -20.47 0.12
C VAL A 69 3.01 -20.21 -0.31
N GLU A 70 3.17 -19.42 -1.37
CA GLU A 70 4.46 -19.01 -1.88
C GLU A 70 4.87 -17.65 -1.29
N VAL A 71 6.16 -17.52 -0.95
CA VAL A 71 6.76 -16.26 -0.49
C VAL A 71 8.04 -15.96 -1.26
N ILE A 72 8.31 -14.67 -1.46
CA ILE A 72 9.56 -14.14 -2.01
C ILE A 72 10.18 -13.22 -0.97
N VAL A 73 11.31 -13.63 -0.42
CA VAL A 73 12.10 -12.84 0.53
C VAL A 73 13.14 -12.07 -0.27
N VAL A 74 13.13 -10.74 -0.15
CA VAL A 74 14.14 -9.85 -0.73
C VAL A 74 14.93 -9.27 0.43
N ASP A 75 16.24 -9.43 0.41
CA ASP A 75 17.18 -8.76 1.31
C ASP A 75 18.09 -7.89 0.46
N ASN A 76 17.99 -6.57 0.60
CA ASN A 76 18.79 -5.63 -0.16
C ASN A 76 20.09 -5.21 0.58
N GLY A 77 20.36 -5.78 1.75
CA GLY A 77 21.48 -5.44 2.64
C GLY A 77 21.17 -4.39 3.70
N ALA A 78 20.11 -3.60 3.55
CA ALA A 78 19.63 -2.60 4.52
C ALA A 78 18.17 -2.83 4.96
N LEU A 79 17.37 -3.49 4.11
CA LEU A 79 15.97 -3.83 4.30
C LEU A 79 15.76 -5.26 3.80
N THR A 80 15.15 -6.09 4.65
CA THR A 80 14.60 -7.39 4.26
C THR A 80 13.09 -7.31 4.26
N PHE A 81 12.41 -7.80 3.23
CA PHE A 81 10.95 -7.88 3.18
C PHE A 81 10.44 -9.14 2.49
N THR A 82 9.22 -9.55 2.83
CA THR A 82 8.62 -10.80 2.34
C THR A 82 7.34 -10.52 1.55
N VAL A 83 7.39 -10.74 0.24
CA VAL A 83 6.23 -10.64 -0.66
C VAL A 83 5.49 -11.97 -0.71
N VAL A 84 4.16 -11.96 -0.76
CA VAL A 84 3.31 -13.16 -0.77
C VAL A 84 2.53 -13.27 -2.09
N PRO A 85 3.09 -13.89 -3.14
CA PRO A 85 2.38 -14.04 -4.41
C PRO A 85 1.03 -14.74 -4.35
N THR A 86 0.86 -15.70 -3.44
CA THR A 86 -0.42 -16.40 -3.25
C THR A 86 -1.52 -15.48 -2.69
N ARG A 87 -1.14 -14.36 -2.07
CA ARG A 87 -2.05 -13.40 -1.41
C ARG A 87 -1.96 -12.02 -2.06
N GLY A 88 -2.23 -11.95 -3.36
CA GLY A 88 -2.32 -10.68 -4.09
C GLY A 88 -1.04 -9.85 -4.13
N MET A 89 0.13 -10.50 -3.97
CA MET A 89 1.44 -9.82 -3.89
C MET A 89 1.55 -8.87 -2.69
N GLY A 90 0.80 -9.11 -1.60
CA GLY A 90 0.95 -8.38 -0.34
C GLY A 90 2.35 -8.53 0.26
N ILE A 91 2.71 -7.66 1.20
CA ILE A 91 3.99 -7.75 1.92
C ILE A 91 3.71 -8.16 3.35
N LEU A 92 4.16 -9.35 3.73
CA LEU A 92 3.92 -9.93 5.05
C LEU A 92 4.59 -9.08 6.14
N GLU A 93 5.86 -8.74 5.95
CA GLU A 93 6.63 -7.91 6.88
C GLU A 93 7.88 -7.36 6.20
N ALA A 94 8.50 -6.37 6.83
CA ALA A 94 9.83 -5.89 6.49
C ALA A 94 10.64 -5.55 7.75
N THR A 95 11.97 -5.61 7.67
CA THR A 95 12.88 -5.25 8.77
C THR A 95 14.08 -4.48 8.25
N ALA A 96 14.42 -3.36 8.89
CA ALA A 96 15.64 -2.60 8.67
C ALA A 96 16.26 -2.23 10.02
N GLY A 97 17.46 -2.71 10.30
CA GLY A 97 18.08 -2.55 11.61
C GLY A 97 17.21 -3.11 12.75
N ASP A 98 16.86 -2.27 13.71
CA ASP A 98 15.98 -2.58 14.84
C ASP A 98 14.50 -2.21 14.58
N VAL A 99 14.16 -1.76 13.38
CA VAL A 99 12.79 -1.39 12.99
C VAL A 99 12.14 -2.52 12.21
N ARG A 100 10.98 -2.97 12.70
CA ARG A 100 10.09 -3.89 12.00
C ARG A 100 8.88 -3.15 11.44
N LEU A 101 8.52 -3.46 10.20
CA LEU A 101 7.27 -3.09 9.55
C LEU A 101 6.38 -4.32 9.50
N GLY A 102 5.25 -4.26 10.20
CA GLY A 102 4.38 -5.39 10.47
C GLY A 102 3.83 -5.30 11.89
N TRP A 103 3.07 -6.32 12.29
CA TRP A 103 2.36 -6.34 13.56
C TRP A 103 2.12 -7.77 14.03
N GLU A 104 1.68 -7.91 15.28
CA GLU A 104 1.40 -9.19 15.91
C GLU A 104 -0.09 -9.52 15.77
N SER A 105 -0.49 -10.02 14.60
CA SER A 105 -1.85 -10.53 14.39
C SER A 105 -2.12 -11.81 15.18
N PRO A 106 -3.34 -12.02 15.70
CA PRO A 106 -3.74 -13.33 16.23
C PRO A 106 -3.72 -14.44 15.14
N VAL A 107 -3.81 -14.07 13.86
CA VAL A 107 -3.66 -15.01 12.73
C VAL A 107 -2.17 -15.24 12.46
N ARG A 108 -1.64 -16.35 12.97
CA ARG A 108 -0.20 -16.68 12.90
C ARG A 108 0.26 -17.32 11.59
N GLU A 109 -0.66 -17.95 10.87
CA GLU A 109 -0.38 -18.60 9.59
C GLU A 109 -0.51 -17.61 8.44
N VAL A 110 0.32 -17.72 7.40
CA VAL A 110 0.06 -17.02 6.13
C VAL A 110 -1.01 -17.82 5.38
N VAL A 111 -2.27 -17.55 5.66
CA VAL A 111 -3.39 -18.43 5.25
C VAL A 111 -3.53 -18.45 3.73
N HIS A 112 -3.53 -19.64 3.14
CA HIS A 112 -3.82 -19.79 1.72
C HIS A 112 -5.28 -19.40 1.45
N PRO A 113 -5.57 -18.59 0.41
CA PRO A 113 -6.95 -18.19 0.09
C PRO A 113 -7.95 -19.32 -0.12
N GLN A 114 -7.50 -20.56 -0.36
CA GLN A 114 -8.37 -21.73 -0.49
C GLN A 114 -9.09 -22.09 0.82
N TYR A 115 -8.55 -21.64 1.96
CA TYR A 115 -9.11 -21.85 3.29
C TYR A 115 -9.88 -20.63 3.80
N ILE A 116 -10.07 -19.59 2.99
CA ILE A 116 -10.79 -18.37 3.35
C ILE A 116 -12.10 -18.33 2.56
N ASN A 117 -13.21 -18.25 3.27
CA ASN A 117 -14.49 -17.90 2.66
C ASN A 117 -14.81 -16.44 3.01
N LEU A 118 -14.62 -15.54 2.04
CA LEU A 118 -14.79 -14.10 2.23
C LEU A 118 -16.20 -13.70 2.69
N GLU A 119 -17.24 -14.48 2.34
CA GLU A 119 -18.63 -14.18 2.67
C GLU A 119 -18.99 -14.50 4.13
N GLN A 120 -18.16 -15.28 4.84
CA GLN A 120 -18.40 -15.64 6.23
C GLN A 120 -18.58 -14.41 7.12
N ARG A 121 -19.36 -14.59 8.20
CA ARG A 121 -19.66 -13.53 9.18
C ARG A 121 -20.20 -12.25 8.53
N GLY A 122 -20.98 -12.38 7.45
CA GLY A 122 -21.58 -11.25 6.74
C GLY A 122 -20.58 -10.46 5.88
N GLY A 123 -19.62 -11.14 5.28
CA GLY A 123 -18.57 -10.53 4.45
C GLY A 123 -17.28 -10.17 5.20
N LEU A 124 -17.09 -10.68 6.43
CA LEU A 124 -15.91 -10.45 7.27
C LEU A 124 -14.89 -11.59 7.24
N GLY A 125 -15.07 -12.60 6.38
CA GLY A 125 -14.16 -13.75 6.30
C GLY A 125 -12.71 -13.37 5.95
N TRP A 126 -12.50 -12.21 5.33
CA TRP A 126 -11.17 -11.64 5.06
C TRP A 126 -10.29 -11.56 6.33
N LEU A 127 -10.89 -11.29 7.50
CA LEU A 127 -10.18 -11.18 8.78
C LEU A 127 -9.52 -12.50 9.23
N GLU A 128 -9.97 -13.64 8.73
CA GLU A 128 -9.39 -14.95 9.09
C GLU A 128 -7.99 -15.18 8.52
N GLY A 129 -7.56 -14.32 7.58
CA GLY A 129 -6.24 -14.33 6.98
C GLY A 129 -5.38 -13.11 7.29
N PHE A 130 -5.89 -12.07 7.96
CA PHE A 130 -5.23 -10.77 8.00
C PHE A 130 -4.03 -10.75 8.95
N ASN A 131 -2.82 -10.64 8.41
CA ASN A 131 -1.59 -10.52 9.20
C ASN A 131 -0.43 -9.80 8.50
N GLU A 132 -0.66 -9.29 7.30
CA GLU A 132 0.38 -8.66 6.52
C GLU A 132 0.68 -7.23 7.01
N TRP A 133 1.93 -6.81 6.82
CA TRP A 133 2.31 -5.41 6.91
C TRP A 133 1.59 -4.59 5.85
N MET A 134 1.63 -4.96 4.56
CA MET A 134 0.93 -4.23 3.51
C MET A 134 -0.02 -5.14 2.75
N VAL A 135 -1.31 -4.75 2.74
CA VAL A 135 -2.35 -5.39 1.95
C VAL A 135 -2.89 -4.42 0.90
N ARG A 136 -3.10 -4.91 -0.31
CA ARG A 136 -3.92 -4.23 -1.31
C ARG A 136 -5.38 -4.57 -1.05
N CYS A 137 -6.18 -3.59 -0.66
CA CYS A 137 -7.62 -3.73 -0.53
C CYS A 137 -8.27 -3.21 -1.83
N GLY A 138 -8.92 -4.09 -2.60
CA GLY A 138 -9.31 -3.81 -3.98
C GLY A 138 -9.62 -5.09 -4.79
N VAL A 139 -9.72 -5.01 -6.13
CA VAL A 139 -9.70 -3.77 -6.94
C VAL A 139 -11.09 -3.39 -7.45
N GLU A 140 -12.00 -4.34 -7.62
CA GLU A 140 -13.38 -4.02 -8.03
C GLU A 140 -14.13 -3.20 -6.95
N TRP A 141 -13.83 -3.44 -5.67
CA TRP A 141 -14.29 -2.64 -4.54
C TRP A 141 -13.30 -2.72 -3.37
N ALA A 142 -13.43 -1.78 -2.44
CA ALA A 142 -12.70 -1.78 -1.17
C ALA A 142 -13.61 -1.28 -0.04
N GLY A 143 -13.10 -1.34 1.20
CA GLY A 143 -13.79 -0.86 2.41
C GLY A 143 -14.69 -1.90 3.07
N HIS A 144 -15.54 -1.44 3.98
CA HIS A 144 -16.41 -2.28 4.81
C HIS A 144 -17.42 -3.08 3.98
N PRO A 145 -17.77 -4.30 4.45
CA PRO A 145 -18.81 -5.09 3.82
C PRO A 145 -20.14 -4.35 3.89
N GLY A 146 -21.01 -4.60 2.90
CA GLY A 146 -22.34 -4.03 2.85
C GLY A 146 -23.02 -4.28 1.51
N ARG A 147 -24.32 -4.04 1.46
CA ARG A 147 -25.08 -4.13 0.21
C ARG A 147 -24.66 -3.04 -0.76
N ASP A 148 -24.48 -3.45 -2.01
CA ASP A 148 -24.29 -2.55 -3.13
C ASP A 148 -25.11 -3.00 -4.34
N GLU A 149 -25.34 -2.08 -5.27
CA GLU A 149 -26.11 -2.32 -6.48
C GLU A 149 -25.20 -2.51 -7.70
N PHE A 150 -25.59 -3.42 -8.59
CA PHE A 150 -24.92 -3.69 -9.86
C PHE A 150 -25.93 -4.03 -10.96
N VAL A 151 -25.46 -4.04 -12.21
CA VAL A 151 -26.22 -4.55 -13.35
C VAL A 151 -25.84 -6.02 -13.55
N ASP A 152 -26.82 -6.91 -13.49
CA ASP A 152 -26.60 -8.34 -13.64
C ASP A 152 -26.49 -8.77 -15.12
N ASN A 153 -26.33 -10.08 -15.35
CA ASN A 153 -26.19 -10.65 -16.70
C ASN A 153 -27.47 -10.54 -17.56
N THR A 154 -28.62 -10.21 -16.97
CA THR A 154 -29.88 -9.94 -17.68
C THR A 154 -30.04 -8.46 -18.06
N GLY A 155 -29.16 -7.60 -17.53
CA GLY A 155 -29.26 -6.14 -17.65
C GLY A 155 -30.14 -5.50 -16.58
N ALA A 156 -30.63 -6.27 -15.61
CA ALA A 156 -31.44 -5.76 -14.50
C ALA A 156 -30.55 -5.23 -13.36
N ARG A 157 -31.10 -4.32 -12.55
CA ARG A 157 -30.45 -3.90 -11.30
C ARG A 157 -30.62 -5.00 -10.26
N ALA A 158 -29.52 -5.41 -9.65
CA ALA A 158 -29.48 -6.39 -8.57
C ALA A 158 -28.68 -5.84 -7.38
N GLU A 159 -28.93 -6.39 -6.19
CA GLU A 159 -28.17 -6.10 -4.97
C GLU A 159 -27.26 -7.29 -4.61
N MET A 160 -26.03 -6.99 -4.20
CA MET A 160 -25.07 -7.98 -3.73
C MET A 160 -24.43 -7.51 -2.43
N GLN A 161 -24.20 -8.45 -1.53
CA GLN A 161 -23.40 -8.22 -0.34
C GLN A 161 -21.92 -8.19 -0.74
N LEU A 162 -21.29 -7.01 -0.70
CA LEU A 162 -19.84 -6.88 -0.87
C LEU A 162 -19.12 -7.36 0.39
N THR A 163 -17.98 -8.01 0.21
CA THR A 163 -17.10 -8.46 1.32
C THR A 163 -16.11 -7.37 1.70
N LEU A 164 -15.52 -7.49 2.90
CA LEU A 164 -14.51 -6.58 3.42
C LEU A 164 -13.30 -6.51 2.46
N HIS A 165 -12.89 -5.30 2.12
CA HIS A 165 -11.64 -4.98 1.42
C HIS A 165 -11.43 -5.60 0.03
N GLY A 166 -12.50 -6.07 -0.62
CA GLY A 166 -12.40 -6.63 -1.97
C GLY A 166 -11.87 -8.06 -2.00
N ARG A 167 -11.25 -8.43 -3.12
CA ARG A 167 -10.79 -9.80 -3.37
C ARG A 167 -9.30 -9.91 -3.66
N ILE A 168 -8.63 -8.85 -4.10
CA ILE A 168 -7.29 -8.93 -4.69
C ILE A 168 -6.26 -9.56 -3.75
N ALA A 169 -6.32 -9.29 -2.44
CA ALA A 169 -5.47 -9.89 -1.41
C ALA A 169 -5.62 -11.42 -1.28
N ASN A 170 -6.73 -11.97 -1.78
CA ASN A 170 -7.05 -13.40 -1.75
C ASN A 170 -7.08 -14.01 -3.17
N ILE A 171 -6.46 -13.35 -4.16
CA ILE A 171 -6.25 -13.89 -5.51
C ILE A 171 -4.75 -14.17 -5.70
N PRO A 172 -4.35 -15.42 -5.97
CA PRO A 172 -2.97 -15.74 -6.31
C PRO A 172 -2.51 -15.06 -7.62
N ALA A 173 -1.25 -14.64 -7.69
CA ALA A 173 -0.69 -14.06 -8.90
C ALA A 173 -0.57 -15.08 -10.04
N SER A 174 -1.01 -14.69 -11.24
CA SER A 174 -0.95 -15.49 -12.47
C SER A 174 0.43 -15.45 -13.13
N GLU A 175 1.19 -14.38 -12.91
CA GLU A 175 2.56 -14.20 -13.39
C GLU A 175 3.37 -13.58 -12.26
N VAL A 176 4.60 -14.05 -12.05
CA VAL A 176 5.53 -13.49 -11.06
C VAL A 176 6.93 -13.47 -11.64
N GLU A 177 7.54 -12.29 -11.68
CA GLU A 177 8.90 -12.10 -12.19
C GLU A 177 9.77 -11.29 -11.24
N VAL A 178 11.05 -11.64 -11.19
CA VAL A 178 12.09 -10.88 -10.51
C VAL A 178 12.97 -10.26 -11.58
N LEU A 179 13.14 -8.95 -11.50
CA LEU A 179 14.04 -8.19 -12.36
C LEU A 179 15.13 -7.57 -11.51
N VAL A 180 16.37 -7.60 -12.00
CA VAL A 180 17.49 -6.91 -11.36
C VAL A 180 18.25 -6.13 -12.43
N ASP A 181 18.42 -4.82 -12.23
CA ASP A 181 19.23 -4.01 -13.14
C ASP A 181 20.67 -4.55 -13.17
N THR A 182 21.26 -4.60 -14.36
CA THR A 182 22.61 -5.15 -14.58
C THR A 182 23.73 -4.12 -14.35
N ALA A 183 23.35 -2.89 -14.03
CA ALA A 183 24.24 -1.78 -13.71
C ALA A 183 23.80 -1.09 -12.41
N PRO A 184 24.71 -0.37 -11.72
CA PRO A 184 24.35 0.42 -10.54
C PRO A 184 23.12 1.31 -10.77
N PRO A 185 22.18 1.40 -9.82
CA PRO A 185 22.28 0.90 -8.44
C PRO A 185 21.90 -0.59 -8.26
N TYR A 186 21.72 -1.37 -9.33
CA TYR A 186 21.25 -2.77 -9.28
C TYR A 186 19.87 -2.92 -8.64
N ARG A 187 18.93 -2.05 -9.00
CA ARG A 187 17.56 -2.08 -8.48
C ARG A 187 16.94 -3.45 -8.66
N ILE A 188 16.37 -3.97 -7.57
CA ILE A 188 15.63 -5.23 -7.52
C ILE A 188 14.15 -4.91 -7.62
N ARG A 189 13.42 -5.61 -8.50
CA ARG A 189 11.97 -5.49 -8.67
C ARG A 189 11.32 -6.86 -8.62
N VAL A 190 10.34 -7.02 -7.74
CA VAL A 190 9.43 -8.17 -7.73
C VAL A 190 8.11 -7.71 -8.33
N ARG A 191 7.74 -8.27 -9.48
CA ARG A 191 6.49 -7.96 -10.16
C ARG A 191 5.55 -9.15 -10.13
N GLY A 192 4.27 -8.88 -10.04
CA GLY A 192 3.26 -9.93 -10.16
C GLY A 192 1.98 -9.43 -10.79
N ARG A 193 1.42 -10.24 -11.69
CA ARG A 193 0.11 -9.98 -12.29
C ARG A 193 -0.97 -10.69 -11.49
N VAL A 194 -1.92 -9.93 -10.98
CA VAL A 194 -3.10 -10.43 -10.28
C VAL A 194 -4.34 -9.98 -11.06
N ASP A 195 -5.19 -10.93 -11.44
CA ASP A 195 -6.32 -10.69 -12.32
C ASP A 195 -7.64 -10.81 -11.55
N GLU A 196 -8.41 -9.73 -11.48
CA GLU A 196 -9.79 -9.76 -10.97
C GLU A 196 -10.75 -9.72 -12.16
N ARG A 197 -11.09 -10.91 -12.68
CA ARG A 197 -11.88 -11.08 -13.89
C ARG A 197 -13.09 -11.98 -13.66
N MET A 198 -14.22 -11.59 -14.23
CA MET A 198 -15.47 -12.35 -14.16
C MET A 198 -16.26 -12.22 -15.46
N PHE A 199 -16.81 -13.32 -15.97
CA PHE A 199 -17.78 -13.27 -17.07
C PHE A 199 -19.03 -12.51 -16.60
N HIS A 200 -19.50 -11.54 -17.41
CA HIS A 200 -20.49 -10.54 -16.98
C HIS A 200 -20.09 -9.65 -15.78
N GLY A 201 -18.82 -9.63 -15.35
CA GLY A 201 -18.33 -8.76 -14.26
C GLY A 201 -17.08 -7.95 -14.65
N PRO A 202 -16.16 -7.62 -13.73
CA PRO A 202 -14.95 -6.86 -14.04
C PRO A 202 -13.99 -7.62 -14.96
N LYS A 203 -13.12 -6.87 -15.64
CA LYS A 203 -11.97 -7.38 -16.41
C LYS A 203 -10.72 -6.59 -16.02
N LEU A 204 -10.41 -6.58 -14.73
CA LEU A 204 -9.34 -5.78 -14.16
C LEU A 204 -8.06 -6.62 -14.10
N GLU A 205 -6.98 -6.10 -14.67
CA GLU A 205 -5.64 -6.67 -14.60
C GLU A 205 -4.75 -5.73 -13.77
N LEU A 206 -4.18 -6.23 -12.68
CA LEU A 206 -3.25 -5.48 -11.84
C LEU A 206 -1.84 -6.04 -12.02
N TRP A 207 -0.95 -5.24 -12.60
CA TRP A 207 0.49 -5.50 -12.52
C TRP A 207 1.05 -4.79 -11.29
N THR A 208 1.45 -5.56 -10.29
CA THR A 208 2.12 -5.07 -9.11
C THR A 208 3.63 -4.97 -9.35
N GLU A 209 4.28 -3.99 -8.74
CA GLU A 209 5.75 -3.92 -8.66
C GLU A 209 6.17 -3.45 -7.27
N ILE A 210 7.07 -4.21 -6.64
CA ILE A 210 7.74 -3.84 -5.40
C ILE A 210 9.22 -3.72 -5.72
N ALA A 211 9.75 -2.52 -5.62
CA ALA A 211 11.12 -2.18 -6.02
C ALA A 211 11.96 -1.72 -4.82
N THR A 212 13.24 -2.04 -4.83
CA THR A 212 14.20 -1.57 -3.83
C THR A 212 15.61 -1.45 -4.43
N ASP A 213 16.41 -0.53 -3.89
CA ASP A 213 17.81 -0.35 -4.26
C ASP A 213 18.72 -0.93 -3.16
N PRO A 214 19.69 -1.80 -3.50
CA PRO A 214 20.64 -2.36 -2.53
C PRO A 214 21.30 -1.31 -1.62
N GLY A 215 21.31 -1.59 -0.32
CA GLY A 215 21.92 -0.75 0.70
C GLY A 215 21.09 0.44 1.17
N ILE A 216 19.88 0.64 0.64
CA ILE A 216 18.97 1.71 1.05
C ILE A 216 17.78 1.12 1.82
N PRO A 217 17.43 1.63 3.01
CA PRO A 217 16.31 1.11 3.81
C PRO A 217 14.96 1.63 3.29
N SER A 218 14.69 1.45 1.99
CA SER A 218 13.48 1.92 1.33
C SER A 218 12.93 0.89 0.35
N LEU A 219 11.64 1.01 0.07
CA LEU A 219 10.99 0.31 -1.03
C LEU A 219 9.97 1.21 -1.71
N ARG A 220 9.66 0.90 -2.95
CA ARG A 220 8.59 1.52 -3.72
C ARG A 220 7.58 0.46 -4.10
N VAL A 221 6.30 0.75 -3.86
CA VAL A 221 5.18 0.02 -4.43
C VAL A 221 4.66 0.86 -5.60
N GLU A 222 4.65 0.29 -6.80
CA GLU A 222 4.06 0.91 -7.98
C GLU A 222 3.25 -0.13 -8.75
N ASP A 223 1.94 0.04 -8.77
CA ASP A 223 1.05 -0.87 -9.47
C ASP A 223 0.44 -0.18 -10.68
N THR A 224 0.22 -0.95 -11.75
CA THR A 224 -0.53 -0.54 -12.93
C THR A 224 -1.81 -1.35 -13.03
N LEU A 225 -2.95 -0.69 -12.81
CA LEU A 225 -4.27 -1.26 -12.99
C LEU A 225 -4.76 -0.96 -14.40
N THR A 226 -5.17 -1.98 -15.14
CA THR A 226 -5.71 -1.85 -16.50
C THR A 226 -7.12 -2.42 -16.60
N ASN A 227 -8.04 -1.66 -17.19
CA ASN A 227 -9.35 -2.19 -17.58
C ASN A 227 -9.24 -2.90 -18.94
N ARG A 228 -9.29 -4.23 -18.94
CA ARG A 228 -9.27 -5.07 -20.15
C ARG A 228 -10.68 -5.32 -20.72
N GLY A 229 -11.70 -4.69 -20.17
CA GLY A 229 -13.09 -4.77 -20.63
C GLY A 229 -13.40 -3.77 -21.74
N ALA A 230 -14.59 -3.93 -22.33
CA ALA A 230 -15.10 -3.06 -23.40
C ALA A 230 -15.94 -1.87 -22.88
N HIS A 231 -16.13 -1.77 -21.57
CA HIS A 231 -16.93 -0.74 -20.90
C HIS A 231 -16.12 -0.07 -19.80
N ASP A 232 -16.54 1.11 -19.39
CA ASP A 232 -16.00 1.78 -18.21
C ASP A 232 -16.19 0.90 -16.96
N GLN A 233 -15.16 0.82 -16.12
CA GLN A 233 -15.13 -0.04 -14.94
C GLN A 233 -14.79 0.78 -13.69
N GLU A 234 -15.64 0.71 -12.68
CA GLU A 234 -15.35 1.22 -11.35
C GLU A 234 -14.23 0.42 -10.69
N TYR A 235 -13.38 1.08 -9.93
CA TYR A 235 -12.34 0.44 -9.12
C TYR A 235 -12.11 1.20 -7.82
N GLN A 236 -11.55 0.52 -6.82
CA GLN A 236 -11.04 1.13 -5.60
C GLN A 236 -9.73 0.45 -5.19
N MET A 237 -8.81 1.21 -4.61
CA MET A 237 -7.58 0.70 -4.02
C MET A 237 -7.32 1.40 -2.70
N ILE A 238 -7.05 0.64 -1.64
CA ILE A 238 -6.49 1.13 -0.38
C ILE A 238 -5.22 0.34 -0.11
N TYR A 239 -4.08 1.02 0.05
CA TYR A 239 -2.81 0.40 0.44
C TYR A 239 -2.73 0.33 1.96
N HIS A 240 -3.25 -0.75 2.52
CA HIS A 240 -3.44 -0.90 3.95
C HIS A 240 -2.13 -1.31 4.63
N CYS A 241 -1.35 -0.34 5.13
CA CYS A 241 -0.03 -0.56 5.73
C CYS A 241 -0.09 -0.53 7.27
N ASN A 242 0.30 -1.63 7.92
CA ASN A 242 -0.01 -1.98 9.30
C ASN A 242 1.22 -2.04 10.21
N PHE A 243 1.28 -1.18 11.22
CA PHE A 243 2.46 -1.03 12.07
C PHE A 243 2.11 -1.36 13.53
N GLY A 244 2.81 -2.32 14.11
CA GLY A 244 2.81 -2.63 15.53
C GLY A 244 4.13 -2.21 16.20
N ALA A 245 4.45 -2.85 17.32
CA ALA A 245 5.75 -2.70 17.98
C ALA A 245 6.91 -3.15 17.03
N PRO A 246 8.10 -2.54 17.12
CA PRO A 246 8.53 -1.54 18.11
C PRO A 246 8.21 -0.08 17.71
N LEU A 247 7.64 0.18 16.53
CA LEU A 247 7.31 1.54 16.09
C LEU A 247 6.09 2.09 16.83
N LEU A 248 5.04 1.29 16.93
CA LEU A 248 3.85 1.62 17.70
C LEU A 248 4.11 1.31 19.17
N GLU A 249 4.00 2.35 20.00
CA GLU A 249 4.12 2.30 21.45
C GLU A 249 3.32 3.46 22.05
N LYS A 250 3.18 3.49 23.38
CA LYS A 250 2.61 4.66 24.06
C LYS A 250 3.44 5.90 23.75
N GLY A 251 2.81 6.93 23.19
CA GLY A 251 3.47 8.17 22.80
C GLY A 251 4.08 8.14 21.40
N ALA A 252 3.95 7.04 20.66
CA ALA A 252 4.17 7.07 19.21
C ALA A 252 3.25 8.12 18.58
N ARG A 253 3.64 8.63 17.41
CA ARG A 253 2.97 9.78 16.79
C ARG A 253 2.89 9.65 15.28
N PHE A 254 1.69 9.87 14.75
CA PHE A 254 1.45 10.14 13.34
C PHE A 254 1.71 11.61 13.03
N SER A 255 2.29 11.90 11.87
CA SER A 255 2.44 13.25 11.34
C SER A 255 2.23 13.20 9.83
N GLY A 256 1.42 14.09 9.28
CA GLY A 256 1.16 14.12 7.86
C GLY A 256 0.83 15.51 7.38
N ALA A 257 1.11 15.78 6.11
CA ALA A 257 0.66 17.00 5.46
C ALA A 257 -0.84 16.82 5.12
N VAL A 258 -1.74 17.37 5.94
CA VAL A 258 -3.18 17.09 5.89
C VAL A 258 -3.99 18.38 5.98
N ARG A 259 -5.06 18.45 5.19
CA ARG A 259 -5.98 19.58 5.11
C ARG A 259 -7.16 19.44 6.05
N ARG A 260 -7.67 18.22 6.21
CA ARG A 260 -8.85 17.91 7.00
C ARG A 260 -8.68 16.55 7.66
N VAL A 261 -9.23 16.40 8.87
CA VAL A 261 -9.38 15.15 9.59
C VAL A 261 -10.85 15.01 9.99
N THR A 262 -11.47 13.90 9.60
CA THR A 262 -12.87 13.59 9.90
C THR A 262 -12.94 12.25 10.63
N PRO A 263 -13.59 12.15 11.80
CA PRO A 263 -13.76 10.87 12.49
C PRO A 263 -14.67 9.97 11.67
N PHE A 264 -14.35 8.68 11.61
CA PHE A 264 -15.13 7.73 10.79
C PHE A 264 -16.54 7.52 11.33
N ASN A 265 -16.70 7.54 12.66
CA ASN A 265 -17.95 7.30 13.37
C ASN A 265 -18.02 8.10 14.68
N ALA A 266 -19.15 8.02 15.39
CA ALA A 266 -19.39 8.72 16.65
C ALA A 266 -18.47 8.28 17.81
N HIS A 267 -17.88 7.09 17.74
CA HIS A 267 -16.90 6.63 18.73
C HIS A 267 -15.57 7.36 18.52
N ALA A 268 -15.02 7.32 17.30
CA ALA A 268 -13.77 8.01 16.94
C ALA A 268 -13.87 9.54 17.13
N ALA A 269 -15.07 10.12 16.99
CA ALA A 269 -15.32 11.54 17.21
C ALA A 269 -14.96 12.01 18.63
N LYS A 270 -15.08 11.13 19.64
CA LYS A 270 -14.76 11.46 21.04
C LYS A 270 -13.27 11.76 21.25
N ALA A 271 -12.40 11.26 20.38
CA ALA A 271 -10.95 11.35 20.49
C ALA A 271 -10.30 12.08 19.31
N VAL A 272 -11.08 12.73 18.43
CA VAL A 272 -10.56 13.32 17.18
C VAL A 272 -9.48 14.37 17.39
N GLU A 273 -9.55 15.16 18.45
CA GLU A 273 -8.53 16.18 18.78
C GLU A 273 -7.14 15.55 19.02
N GLY A 274 -7.11 14.27 19.47
CA GLY A 274 -5.89 13.49 19.72
C GLY A 274 -5.57 12.45 18.63
N TYR A 275 -6.13 12.57 17.43
CA TYR A 275 -6.02 11.54 16.38
C TYR A 275 -4.57 11.11 16.11
N ALA A 276 -3.62 12.05 16.18
CA ALA A 276 -2.22 11.84 15.84
C ALA A 276 -1.39 11.11 16.91
N GLU A 277 -1.85 11.00 18.17
CA GLU A 277 -1.08 10.44 19.28
C GLU A 277 -1.59 9.05 19.67
N TYR A 278 -0.68 8.11 19.92
CA TYR A 278 -1.05 6.73 20.23
C TYR A 278 -0.96 6.44 21.73
N ALA A 279 -2.01 5.80 22.24
CA ALA A 279 -2.00 5.17 23.54
C ALA A 279 -1.21 3.84 23.49
N GLY A 280 -0.80 3.34 24.66
CA GLY A 280 -0.32 1.97 24.80
C GLY A 280 -1.43 0.93 24.62
N PRO A 281 -1.10 -0.37 24.65
CA PRO A 281 -2.10 -1.44 24.57
C PRO A 281 -3.19 -1.29 25.63
N THR A 282 -4.45 -1.27 25.20
CA THR A 282 -5.61 -0.97 26.05
C THR A 282 -6.67 -2.08 25.94
N ARG A 283 -6.98 -2.73 27.06
CA ARG A 283 -8.03 -3.77 27.09
C ARG A 283 -9.40 -3.17 26.81
N GLY A 284 -10.18 -3.84 25.95
CA GLY A 284 -11.52 -3.38 25.56
C GLY A 284 -11.52 -2.11 24.71
N PHE A 285 -10.37 -1.72 24.13
CA PHE A 285 -10.32 -0.64 23.16
C PHE A 285 -11.20 -0.99 21.95
N VAL A 286 -12.00 -0.03 21.52
CA VAL A 286 -12.76 -0.08 20.26
C VAL A 286 -12.02 0.80 19.28
N GLU A 287 -11.75 0.28 18.09
CA GLU A 287 -10.97 0.96 17.07
C GLU A 287 -11.44 2.39 16.79
N GLU A 288 -10.48 3.24 16.46
CA GLU A 288 -10.72 4.63 16.06
C GLU A 288 -10.17 4.82 14.65
N VAL A 289 -11.05 5.16 13.71
CA VAL A 289 -10.68 5.41 12.32
C VAL A 289 -10.89 6.89 12.01
N TYR A 290 -9.94 7.48 11.28
CA TYR A 290 -10.02 8.85 10.82
C TYR A 290 -9.80 8.91 9.30
N CYS A 291 -10.63 9.69 8.63
CA CYS A 291 -10.56 10.00 7.20
C CYS A 291 -9.85 11.34 7.02
N LEU A 292 -8.69 11.34 6.34
CA LEU A 292 -7.84 12.50 6.17
C LEU A 292 -7.77 12.90 4.70
N ASP A 293 -7.95 14.20 4.44
CA ASP A 293 -7.70 14.79 3.12
C ASP A 293 -6.23 15.26 3.06
N PRO A 294 -5.35 14.61 2.28
CA PRO A 294 -3.94 14.98 2.22
C PRO A 294 -3.72 16.35 1.55
N ALA A 295 -2.72 17.08 2.03
CA ALA A 295 -2.13 18.21 1.33
C ALA A 295 -1.01 17.72 0.42
N ALA A 296 -0.82 18.39 -0.71
CA ALA A 296 0.24 18.10 -1.67
C ALA A 296 1.22 19.26 -1.79
N ASP A 297 2.44 18.95 -2.19
CA ASP A 297 3.42 19.92 -2.62
C ASP A 297 3.22 20.34 -4.09
N ALA A 298 4.14 21.16 -4.62
CA ALA A 298 4.06 21.65 -5.99
C ALA A 298 4.16 20.55 -7.07
N THR A 299 4.62 19.35 -6.71
CA THR A 299 4.70 18.19 -7.61
C THR A 299 3.49 17.26 -7.48
N GLY A 300 2.50 17.63 -6.66
CA GLY A 300 1.30 16.83 -6.44
C GLY A 300 1.50 15.68 -5.45
N ARG A 301 2.60 15.67 -4.68
CA ARG A 301 2.90 14.59 -3.72
C ARG A 301 2.66 15.02 -2.29
N SER A 302 2.22 14.07 -1.47
CA SER A 302 2.12 14.21 -0.02
C SER A 302 3.16 13.35 0.70
N LEU A 303 3.35 13.61 1.99
CA LEU A 303 4.20 12.85 2.88
C LEU A 303 3.48 12.66 4.22
N VAL A 304 3.48 11.42 4.70
CA VAL A 304 3.09 11.06 6.07
C VAL A 304 4.22 10.30 6.76
N MET A 305 4.20 10.30 8.08
CA MET A 305 5.20 9.70 8.93
C MET A 305 4.56 9.09 10.17
N LEU A 306 5.05 7.92 10.58
CA LEU A 306 4.84 7.36 11.91
C LEU A 306 6.19 7.29 12.60
N GLN A 307 6.27 7.79 13.83
CA GLN A 307 7.49 7.75 14.65
C GLN A 307 7.21 7.15 16.02
N ASN A 308 8.22 6.52 16.61
CA ASN A 308 8.18 6.08 17.99
C ASN A 308 8.18 7.27 18.97
N ALA A 309 7.94 7.02 20.26
CA ALA A 309 7.80 8.08 21.27
C ALA A 309 9.10 8.87 21.47
N ARG A 310 10.25 8.20 21.33
CA ARG A 310 11.56 8.86 21.41
C ARG A 310 11.87 9.74 20.20
N GLY A 311 11.17 9.57 19.07
CA GLY A 311 11.45 10.29 17.82
C GLY A 311 12.82 9.95 17.22
N ASP A 312 13.28 8.71 17.41
CA ASP A 312 14.56 8.22 16.88
C ASP A 312 14.40 7.05 15.90
N ARG A 313 13.18 6.54 15.73
CA ARG A 313 12.77 5.54 14.74
C ARG A 313 11.44 5.92 14.12
N GLY A 314 11.24 5.53 12.87
CA GLY A 314 9.97 5.76 12.19
C GLY A 314 9.92 5.20 10.77
N VAL A 315 8.85 5.56 10.08
CA VAL A 315 8.69 5.38 8.63
C VAL A 315 8.14 6.65 8.02
N ALA A 316 8.60 6.98 6.82
CA ALA A 316 8.03 8.02 5.99
C ALA A 316 7.42 7.39 4.73
N MET A 317 6.20 7.79 4.39
CA MET A 317 5.47 7.30 3.22
C MET A 317 5.06 8.48 2.35
N ALA A 318 5.50 8.46 1.10
CA ALA A 318 5.23 9.51 0.13
C ALA A 318 4.42 8.96 -1.04
N PHE A 319 3.40 9.70 -1.47
CA PHE A 319 2.46 9.24 -2.49
C PHE A 319 1.90 10.41 -3.31
N SER A 320 1.36 10.09 -4.50
CA SER A 320 0.67 11.08 -5.34
C SER A 320 -0.76 11.29 -4.83
N VAL A 321 -1.14 12.54 -4.56
CA VAL A 321 -2.50 12.90 -4.15
C VAL A 321 -3.48 12.80 -5.32
N GLU A 322 -3.01 12.92 -6.56
CA GLU A 322 -3.86 12.67 -7.73
C GLU A 322 -4.22 11.18 -7.83
N ALA A 323 -3.26 10.30 -7.60
CA ALA A 323 -3.46 8.85 -7.67
C ALA A 323 -4.24 8.33 -6.45
N LEU A 324 -3.91 8.83 -5.26
CA LEU A 324 -4.45 8.41 -3.97
C LEU A 324 -4.95 9.65 -3.19
N PRO A 325 -6.11 10.21 -3.56
CA PRO A 325 -6.62 11.47 -3.00
C PRO A 325 -7.15 11.36 -1.57
N HIS A 326 -7.29 10.15 -1.03
CA HIS A 326 -7.84 9.92 0.30
C HIS A 326 -6.83 9.15 1.15
N PHE A 327 -6.84 9.40 2.45
CA PHE A 327 -5.95 8.75 3.40
C PHE A 327 -6.71 8.34 4.65
N THR A 328 -6.58 7.07 5.07
CA THR A 328 -7.18 6.61 6.32
C THR A 328 -6.11 6.37 7.37
N LEU A 329 -6.37 6.85 8.58
CA LEU A 329 -5.62 6.51 9.77
C LEU A 329 -6.47 5.58 10.64
N TRP A 330 -6.12 4.30 10.68
CA TRP A 330 -6.75 3.32 11.56
C TRP A 330 -5.93 3.15 12.82
N LYS A 331 -6.55 3.33 13.98
CA LYS A 331 -5.92 3.09 15.28
C LYS A 331 -6.63 1.92 15.94
N ASN A 332 -5.91 0.82 16.16
CA ASN A 332 -6.36 -0.30 16.96
C ASN A 332 -5.38 -0.50 18.13
N THR A 333 -5.41 0.41 19.10
CA THR A 333 -4.56 0.33 20.30
C THR A 333 -5.13 -0.64 21.35
N ALA A 334 -5.65 -1.78 20.88
CA ALA A 334 -6.20 -2.84 21.72
C ALA A 334 -5.10 -3.54 22.54
N ALA A 335 -5.50 -4.49 23.37
CA ALA A 335 -4.55 -5.38 24.04
C ALA A 335 -3.70 -6.11 22.98
N VAL A 336 -2.47 -6.48 23.35
CA VAL A 336 -1.52 -7.08 22.40
C VAL A 336 -2.09 -8.37 21.78
N GLU A 337 -2.82 -9.15 22.58
CA GLU A 337 -3.43 -10.41 22.18
C GLU A 337 -4.55 -10.24 21.14
N GLU A 338 -5.22 -9.08 21.15
CA GLU A 338 -6.30 -8.72 20.21
C GLU A 338 -5.77 -8.00 18.95
N GLY A 339 -4.48 -7.65 18.94
CA GLY A 339 -3.81 -6.92 17.86
C GLY A 339 -3.58 -5.44 18.18
N TYR A 340 -2.40 -5.12 18.72
CA TYR A 340 -1.97 -3.73 18.92
C TYR A 340 -1.30 -3.20 17.64
N VAL A 341 -2.06 -2.43 16.84
CA VAL A 341 -1.67 -2.05 15.47
C VAL A 341 -2.28 -0.72 15.04
N THR A 342 -1.63 -0.05 14.09
CA THR A 342 -2.19 1.08 13.34
C THR A 342 -2.05 0.92 11.83
N GLY A 343 -3.07 1.33 11.09
CA GLY A 343 -3.08 1.43 9.63
C GLY A 343 -2.76 2.84 9.14
N ILE A 344 -1.86 2.94 8.16
CA ILE A 344 -1.55 4.14 7.37
C ILE A 344 -1.93 3.79 5.92
N GLU A 345 -3.03 4.38 5.45
CA GLU A 345 -3.77 3.79 4.33
C GLU A 345 -4.07 4.83 3.25
N PRO A 346 -3.09 5.18 2.38
CA PRO A 346 -3.40 5.99 1.21
C PRO A 346 -4.27 5.17 0.24
N GLY A 347 -5.29 5.81 -0.33
CA GLY A 347 -6.29 5.13 -1.13
C GLY A 347 -6.99 6.04 -2.14
N THR A 348 -7.72 5.40 -3.05
CA THR A 348 -8.63 6.07 -3.99
C THR A 348 -9.94 6.50 -3.34
N SER A 349 -10.21 6.02 -2.12
CA SER A 349 -11.45 6.19 -1.36
C SER A 349 -11.19 5.90 0.13
N TYR A 350 -12.14 6.21 1.01
CA TYR A 350 -12.14 5.81 2.41
C TYR A 350 -12.69 4.38 2.59
N PRO A 351 -12.53 3.70 3.75
CA PRO A 351 -12.97 2.32 3.93
C PRO A 351 -14.46 2.19 4.25
N TYR A 352 -15.29 3.18 3.89
CA TYR A 352 -16.73 2.97 3.87
C TYR A 352 -17.10 1.94 2.79
N ASN A 353 -18.31 1.38 2.89
CA ASN A 353 -18.83 0.52 1.83
C ASN A 353 -18.86 1.27 0.48
N ARG A 354 -18.56 0.56 -0.64
CA ARG A 354 -18.53 1.14 -2.00
C ARG A 354 -19.77 1.97 -2.34
N ARG A 355 -20.97 1.59 -1.86
CA ARG A 355 -22.20 2.37 -2.08
C ARG A 355 -22.10 3.78 -1.52
N ILE A 356 -21.55 3.95 -0.31
CA ILE A 356 -21.32 5.24 0.34
C ILE A 356 -20.28 6.04 -0.43
N GLU A 357 -19.18 5.39 -0.82
CA GLU A 357 -18.13 6.04 -1.60
C GLU A 357 -18.64 6.48 -2.97
N ARG A 358 -19.49 5.69 -3.63
CA ARG A 358 -20.10 6.02 -4.93
C ARG A 358 -21.03 7.23 -4.81
N LEU A 359 -21.91 7.24 -3.81
CA LEU A 359 -22.80 8.39 -3.52
C LEU A 359 -22.00 9.66 -3.24
N SER A 360 -20.81 9.52 -2.67
CA SER A 360 -19.92 10.64 -2.34
C SER A 360 -18.97 11.03 -3.47
N GLY A 361 -19.07 10.40 -4.66
CA GLY A 361 -18.21 10.69 -5.81
C GLY A 361 -16.75 10.23 -5.66
N ARG A 362 -16.46 9.31 -4.74
CA ARG A 362 -15.10 8.82 -4.44
C ARG A 362 -14.76 7.46 -5.07
N VAL A 363 -15.61 6.94 -5.97
CA VAL A 363 -15.33 5.70 -6.72
C VAL A 363 -14.86 6.07 -8.13
N PRO A 364 -13.55 5.99 -8.42
CA PRO A 364 -13.04 6.31 -9.75
C PRO A 364 -13.43 5.25 -10.79
N ARG A 365 -13.30 5.62 -12.07
CA ARG A 365 -13.56 4.75 -13.22
C ARG A 365 -12.36 4.71 -14.16
N LEU A 366 -12.14 3.56 -14.77
CA LEU A 366 -11.25 3.38 -15.92
C LEU A 366 -12.07 3.15 -17.17
N LYS A 367 -11.80 3.91 -18.23
CA LYS A 367 -12.35 3.63 -19.56
C LYS A 367 -11.86 2.28 -20.09
N ALA A 368 -12.55 1.73 -21.08
CA ALA A 368 -12.09 0.55 -21.81
C ALA A 368 -10.63 0.71 -22.29
N GLY A 369 -9.76 -0.25 -21.95
CA GLY A 369 -8.34 -0.23 -22.29
C GLY A 369 -7.48 0.75 -21.47
N GLN A 370 -8.08 1.60 -20.63
CA GLN A 370 -7.33 2.58 -19.84
C GLN A 370 -6.53 1.91 -18.73
N SER A 371 -5.33 2.43 -18.48
CA SER A 371 -4.48 2.08 -17.36
C SER A 371 -4.35 3.26 -16.37
N ARG A 372 -4.11 2.94 -15.10
CA ARG A 372 -3.77 3.91 -14.05
C ARG A 372 -2.67 3.34 -13.17
N THR A 373 -1.66 4.17 -12.89
CA THR A 373 -0.58 3.87 -11.96
C THR A 373 -0.95 4.37 -10.57
N LEU A 374 -0.75 3.52 -9.56
CA LEU A 374 -1.04 3.77 -8.15
C LEU A 374 0.15 3.29 -7.32
N GLY A 375 0.40 3.88 -6.15
CA GLY A 375 1.50 3.43 -5.31
C GLY A 375 2.06 4.48 -4.35
N PHE A 376 3.12 4.09 -3.65
CA PHE A 376 3.81 4.92 -2.67
C PHE A 376 5.29 4.54 -2.59
N ASP A 377 6.10 5.49 -2.15
CA ASP A 377 7.47 5.23 -1.70
C ASP A 377 7.49 5.19 -0.18
N LEU A 378 8.23 4.23 0.39
CA LEU A 378 8.41 4.11 1.82
C LEU A 378 9.88 4.07 2.19
N THR A 379 10.26 4.86 3.18
CA THR A 379 11.61 4.87 3.76
C THR A 379 11.53 4.58 5.26
N VAL A 380 12.36 3.67 5.74
CA VAL A 380 12.54 3.41 7.17
C VAL A 380 13.53 4.43 7.74
N LEU A 381 13.15 5.06 8.85
CA LEU A 381 13.91 6.10 9.53
C LEU A 381 14.63 5.47 10.72
N LEU A 382 15.96 5.44 10.70
CA LEU A 382 16.78 4.67 11.65
C LEU A 382 17.52 5.57 12.65
N SER A 383 17.28 6.87 12.61
CA SER A 383 17.92 7.85 13.49
C SER A 383 17.02 9.07 13.77
N ARG A 384 17.39 9.86 14.78
CA ARG A 384 16.76 11.16 15.07
C ARG A 384 16.86 12.12 13.90
N ASP A 385 17.97 12.09 13.16
CA ASP A 385 18.18 12.96 12.01
C ASP A 385 17.28 12.59 10.84
N ASP A 386 17.05 11.29 10.61
CA ASP A 386 16.10 10.82 9.59
C ASP A 386 14.68 11.25 9.93
N VAL A 387 14.27 11.06 11.19
CA VAL A 387 12.96 11.51 11.70
C VAL A 387 12.81 13.02 11.59
N ALA A 388 13.82 13.79 11.99
CA ALA A 388 13.80 15.25 11.91
C ALA A 388 13.68 15.74 10.46
N ARG A 389 14.38 15.09 9.52
CA ARG A 389 14.32 15.41 8.08
C ARG A 389 12.93 15.14 7.51
N ALA A 390 12.37 13.96 7.75
CA ALA A 390 11.02 13.61 7.29
C ALA A 390 9.95 14.52 7.91
N SER A 391 10.07 14.80 9.21
CA SER A 391 9.20 15.75 9.92
C SER A 391 9.31 17.18 9.37
N GLY A 392 10.52 17.62 9.01
CA GLY A 392 10.75 18.90 8.34
C GLY A 392 10.07 18.98 6.98
N GLU A 393 10.12 17.89 6.22
CA GLU A 393 9.46 17.79 4.92
C GLU A 393 7.93 17.81 5.05
N VAL A 394 7.36 17.06 6.01
CA VAL A 394 5.92 17.14 6.33
C VAL A 394 5.51 18.58 6.62
N ARG A 395 6.27 19.31 7.46
CA ARG A 395 6.01 20.73 7.76
C ARG A 395 6.12 21.63 6.53
N ARG A 396 7.10 21.39 5.65
CA ARG A 396 7.28 22.13 4.40
C ARG A 396 6.05 21.99 3.50
N ILE A 397 5.53 20.77 3.33
CA ILE A 397 4.32 20.51 2.52
C ILE A 397 3.08 21.10 3.20
N GLN A 398 2.96 20.96 4.53
CA GLN A 398 1.86 21.58 5.29
C GLN A 398 1.83 23.10 5.08
N GLY A 399 3.00 23.76 5.00
CA GLY A 399 3.11 25.18 4.67
C GLY A 399 2.49 26.10 5.71
N GLY A 400 2.55 25.72 7.00
CA GLY A 400 2.00 26.50 8.12
C GLY A 400 0.47 26.48 8.25
N ARG A 401 -0.24 25.77 7.38
CA ARG A 401 -1.69 25.59 7.48
C ARG A 401 -2.01 24.66 8.65
N GLU A 402 -3.03 24.93 9.43
CA GLU A 402 -3.57 23.96 10.39
C GLU A 402 -4.62 23.07 9.71
N PRO A 403 -4.65 21.76 9.99
CA PRO A 403 -5.72 20.89 9.52
C PRO A 403 -7.07 21.31 10.11
N VAL A 404 -8.12 21.27 9.29
CA VAL A 404 -9.50 21.39 9.78
C VAL A 404 -9.88 20.07 10.49
N ILE A 405 -10.19 20.15 11.78
CA ILE A 405 -10.65 18.98 12.56
C ILE A 405 -12.18 19.00 12.61
N GLU A 406 -12.82 18.05 11.93
CA GLU A 406 -14.27 17.87 12.01
C GLU A 406 -14.61 17.12 13.31
N ARG A 407 -15.62 17.58 14.05
CA ARG A 407 -16.05 16.95 15.32
C ARG A 407 -17.16 15.92 15.13
N GLU A 408 -17.76 15.90 13.96
CA GLU A 408 -18.85 15.01 13.60
C GLU A 408 -18.39 14.08 12.48
N PRO A 409 -18.85 12.81 12.47
CA PRO A 409 -18.52 11.90 11.39
C PRO A 409 -19.18 12.34 10.09
N PHE A 410 -18.63 11.83 8.97
CA PHE A 410 -19.24 12.02 7.66
C PHE A 410 -20.71 11.56 7.68
N ARG A 411 -21.61 12.42 7.23
CA ARG A 411 -23.02 12.11 7.02
C ARG A 411 -23.27 11.99 5.52
N LEU A 412 -23.98 10.94 5.11
CA LEU A 412 -24.42 10.81 3.73
C LEU A 412 -25.26 12.03 3.34
N PRO A 413 -25.04 12.59 2.13
CA PRO A 413 -25.86 13.67 1.60
C PRO A 413 -27.32 13.25 1.37
#